data_AF-A0A174KQ64-F1
#
_entry.id   AF-A0A174KQ64-F1
#
_cell.length_a   1.000
_cell.length_b   1.000
_cell.length_c   1.000
_cell.angle_alpha   90.00
_cell.angle_beta   90.00
_cell.angle_gamma   90.00
#
_symmetry.space_group_name_H-M   'P 1'
#
loop_
_entity.id
_entity.type
_entity.pdbx_description
1 polymer ?
#
loop_
_entity_poly.entity_id
_entity_poly.type
_entity_poly.pdbx_seq_one_letter_code
_entity_poly.pdbx_strand_id
1 'polypeptide(L)'
;MITLSEREHLVAEQYCKGLADKEVADSLQRSEWTIKAQKRDIYKKLGISKDTELVLYMFCERMKINFDIKEIRKHGLELFFSILFLVIAALDFHPDMRQCSRAKTRTTQVSRTRRTKTDSDYELYS
;
A
#
# COMPACT_ATOMS: atom_id res chain seq x y z
N MET A 1 -32.17 -9.42 3.00
CA MET A 1 -31.08 -9.18 2.04
C MET A 1 -31.35 -10.06 0.84
N ILE A 2 -31.31 -9.52 -0.38
CA ILE A 2 -31.39 -10.35 -1.59
C ILE A 2 -30.04 -11.06 -1.70
N THR A 3 -30.05 -12.39 -1.67
CA THR A 3 -28.84 -13.22 -1.72
C THR A 3 -28.74 -13.87 -3.10
N LEU A 4 -27.53 -13.90 -3.65
CA LEU A 4 -27.24 -14.65 -4.87
C LEU A 4 -27.34 -16.15 -4.56
N SER A 5 -27.74 -16.93 -5.56
CA SER A 5 -27.61 -18.39 -5.51
C SER A 5 -26.13 -18.78 -5.62
N GLU A 6 -25.76 -19.94 -5.10
CA GLU A 6 -24.40 -20.53 -5.24
C GLU A 6 -23.84 -20.42 -6.67
N ARG A 7 -24.68 -20.68 -7.69
CA ARG A 7 -24.27 -20.58 -9.10
C ARG A 7 -24.01 -19.15 -9.55
N GLU A 8 -24.84 -18.21 -9.11
CA GLU A 8 -24.68 -16.80 -9.41
C GLU A 8 -23.46 -16.22 -8.68
N HIS A 9 -23.20 -16.71 -7.46
CA HIS A 9 -22.04 -16.32 -6.66
C HIS A 9 -20.73 -16.78 -7.32
N LEU A 10 -20.68 -18.00 -7.86
CA LEU A 10 -19.53 -18.48 -8.64
C LEU A 10 -19.25 -17.59 -9.86
N VAL A 11 -20.28 -17.20 -10.60
CA VAL A 11 -20.14 -16.30 -11.76
C VAL A 11 -19.64 -14.92 -11.31
N ALA A 12 -20.26 -14.35 -10.27
CA ALA A 12 -19.87 -13.06 -9.72
C ALA A 12 -18.43 -13.05 -9.17
N GLU A 13 -17.97 -14.15 -8.57
CA GLU A 13 -16.59 -14.29 -8.10
C GLU A 13 -15.58 -14.24 -9.24
N GLN A 14 -15.87 -14.87 -10.40
CA GLN A 14 -14.99 -14.75 -11.57
C GLN A 14 -14.93 -13.31 -12.09
N TYR A 15 -16.05 -12.59 -12.10
CA TYR A 15 -16.05 -11.16 -12.44
C TYR A 15 -15.27 -10.30 -11.44
N CYS A 16 -15.27 -10.65 -10.16
CA CYS A 16 -14.49 -9.93 -9.14
C CYS A 16 -12.97 -10.06 -9.33
N LYS A 17 -12.52 -11.10 -10.04
CA LYS A 17 -11.11 -11.25 -10.43
C LYS A 17 -10.71 -10.36 -11.60
N GLY A 18 -11.66 -9.62 -12.19
CA GLY A 18 -11.44 -8.75 -13.35
C GLY A 18 -11.39 -9.50 -14.68
N LEU A 19 -11.91 -10.74 -14.73
CA LEU A 19 -11.96 -11.53 -15.95
C LEU A 19 -13.00 -10.98 -16.94
N ALA A 20 -12.68 -11.03 -18.23
CA ALA A 20 -13.60 -10.68 -19.30
C ALA A 20 -14.65 -11.77 -19.53
N ASP A 21 -15.79 -11.44 -20.16
CA ASP A 21 -16.89 -12.39 -20.43
C ASP A 21 -16.41 -13.71 -21.06
N LYS A 22 -15.39 -13.65 -21.93
CA LYS A 22 -14.78 -14.83 -22.58
C LYS A 22 -14.02 -15.70 -21.59
N GLU A 23 -13.18 -15.09 -20.76
CA GLU A 23 -12.37 -15.80 -19.77
C GLU A 23 -13.26 -16.40 -18.67
N VAL A 24 -14.34 -15.71 -18.31
CA VAL A 24 -15.38 -16.25 -17.41
C VAL A 24 -16.08 -17.44 -18.05
N ALA A 25 -16.38 -17.38 -19.35
CA ALA A 25 -16.98 -18.48 -20.11
C ALA A 25 -16.04 -19.71 -20.16
N ASP A 26 -14.76 -19.49 -20.46
CA ASP A 26 -13.74 -20.54 -20.51
C ASP A 26 -13.50 -21.17 -19.13
N SER A 27 -13.40 -20.36 -18.08
CA SER A 27 -13.17 -20.83 -16.72
C SER A 27 -14.34 -21.64 -16.15
N LEU A 28 -15.58 -21.29 -16.52
CA LEU A 28 -16.79 -22.02 -16.09
C LEU A 28 -17.21 -23.12 -17.08
N GLN A 29 -16.49 -23.28 -18.19
CA GLN A 29 -16.82 -24.20 -19.29
C GLN A 29 -18.26 -23.99 -19.81
N ARG A 30 -18.64 -22.73 -20.01
CA ARG A 30 -19.97 -22.32 -20.52
C ARG A 30 -19.81 -21.46 -21.77
N SER A 31 -20.88 -21.30 -22.54
CA SER A 31 -20.87 -20.36 -23.66
C SER A 31 -20.84 -18.91 -23.18
N GLU A 32 -20.18 -18.02 -23.94
CA GLU A 32 -20.19 -16.57 -23.68
C GLU A 32 -21.63 -16.02 -23.58
N TRP A 33 -22.56 -16.55 -24.39
CA TRP A 33 -23.96 -16.15 -24.37
C TRP A 33 -24.63 -16.46 -23.02
N THR A 34 -24.37 -17.65 -22.47
CA THR A 34 -24.88 -18.05 -21.16
C THR A 34 -24.34 -17.14 -20.06
N ILE A 35 -23.05 -16.81 -20.11
CA ILE A 35 -22.41 -15.93 -19.13
C ILE A 35 -23.00 -14.51 -19.19
N LYS A 36 -23.23 -13.97 -20.38
CA LYS A 36 -23.87 -12.65 -20.55
C LYS A 36 -25.31 -12.64 -20.02
N ALA A 37 -26.07 -13.71 -20.26
CA ALA A 37 -27.41 -13.85 -19.72
C ALA A 37 -27.39 -13.91 -18.18
N GLN A 38 -26.51 -14.73 -17.61
CA GLN A 38 -26.34 -14.86 -16.15
C GLN A 38 -25.90 -13.53 -15.52
N LYS A 39 -24.93 -12.82 -16.12
CA LYS A 39 -24.50 -11.48 -15.67
C LYS A 39 -25.69 -10.53 -15.59
N ARG A 40 -26.51 -10.47 -16.65
CA ARG A 40 -27.69 -9.61 -16.68
C ARG A 40 -28.71 -9.96 -15.60
N ASP A 41 -28.93 -11.25 -15.35
CA ASP A 41 -29.90 -11.70 -14.36
C ASP A 41 -29.41 -11.39 -12.93
N ILE A 42 -28.11 -11.55 -12.67
CA ILE A 42 -27.44 -11.10 -11.43
C ILE A 42 -27.66 -9.60 -11.22
N TYR A 43 -27.48 -8.79 -12.27
CA TYR A 43 -27.57 -7.32 -12.15
C TYR A 43 -29.00 -6.89 -11.84
N LYS A 44 -29.97 -7.50 -12.53
CA LYS A 44 -31.40 -7.28 -12.24
C LYS A 44 -31.78 -7.71 -10.83
N LYS A 45 -31.27 -8.85 -10.38
CA LYS A 45 -31.56 -9.39 -9.04
C LYS A 45 -30.99 -8.50 -7.93
N LEU A 46 -29.80 -7.96 -8.12
CA LEU A 46 -29.13 -7.07 -7.18
C LEU A 46 -29.61 -5.60 -7.30
N GLY A 47 -30.26 -5.22 -8.39
CA GLY A 47 -30.66 -3.84 -8.67
C GLY A 47 -29.48 -2.93 -9.01
N ILE A 48 -28.36 -3.50 -9.49
CA ILE A 48 -27.14 -2.79 -9.84
C ILE A 48 -27.00 -2.69 -11.36
N SER A 49 -26.24 -1.70 -11.82
CA SER A 49 -26.00 -1.48 -13.25
C SER A 49 -24.53 -1.54 -13.64
N LYS A 50 -23.62 -1.35 -12.67
CA LYS A 50 -22.19 -1.25 -12.93
C LYS A 50 -21.43 -2.45 -12.41
N ASP A 51 -20.40 -2.84 -13.16
CA ASP A 51 -19.48 -3.92 -12.76
C ASP A 51 -18.78 -3.57 -11.44
N THR A 52 -18.49 -2.29 -11.17
CA THR A 52 -17.94 -1.82 -9.89
C THR A 52 -18.88 -2.03 -8.70
N GLU A 53 -20.20 -1.93 -8.92
CA GLU A 53 -21.20 -2.16 -7.87
C GLU A 53 -21.29 -3.65 -7.51
N LEU A 54 -21.12 -4.53 -8.51
CA LEU A 54 -21.04 -5.98 -8.30
C LEU A 54 -19.83 -6.34 -7.43
N VAL A 55 -18.66 -5.80 -7.78
CA VAL A 55 -17.42 -6.02 -7.03
C VAL A 55 -17.58 -5.56 -5.58
N LEU A 56 -18.16 -4.37 -5.37
CA LEU A 56 -18.41 -3.84 -4.04
C LEU A 56 -19.39 -4.70 -3.25
N TYR A 57 -20.47 -5.17 -3.90
CA TYR A 57 -21.43 -6.08 -3.28
C TYR A 57 -20.76 -7.37 -2.81
N MET A 58 -19.99 -8.02 -3.69
CA MET A 58 -19.27 -9.27 -3.38
C MET A 58 -18.20 -9.06 -2.30
N PHE A 59 -17.52 -7.91 -2.30
CA PHE A 59 -16.56 -7.54 -1.26
C PHE A 59 -17.23 -7.38 0.11
N CYS A 60 -18.38 -6.69 0.15
CA CYS A 60 -19.20 -6.56 1.36
C CYS A 60 -19.71 -7.93 1.85
N GLU A 61 -20.13 -8.81 0.95
CA GLU A 61 -20.62 -10.15 1.28
C GLU A 61 -19.50 -11.06 1.82
N ARG A 62 -18.32 -11.04 1.19
CA ARG A 62 -17.17 -11.88 1.57
C ARG A 62 -16.54 -11.44 2.88
N MET A 63 -16.48 -10.14 3.14
CA MET A 63 -15.78 -9.69 4.33
C MET A 63 -16.52 -10.01 5.61
N LYS A 64 -17.85 -10.17 5.66
CA LYS A 64 -18.66 -10.46 6.88
C LYS A 64 -18.32 -9.63 8.14
N ILE A 65 -17.43 -8.67 8.00
CA ILE A 65 -16.98 -7.67 8.92
C ILE A 65 -17.80 -6.47 8.50
N ASN A 66 -18.60 -5.95 9.43
CA ASN A 66 -19.32 -4.70 9.25
C ASN A 66 -18.30 -3.63 8.90
N PHE A 67 -18.03 -3.42 7.61
CA PHE A 67 -17.34 -2.24 7.14
C PHE A 67 -18.33 -1.11 7.35
N ASP A 68 -18.32 -0.59 8.56
CA ASP A 68 -18.91 0.71 8.81
C ASP A 68 -18.22 1.63 7.80
N ILE A 69 -18.98 2.17 6.86
CA ILE A 69 -18.50 3.12 5.86
C ILE A 69 -17.77 4.29 6.55
N LYS A 70 -18.05 4.50 7.85
CA LYS A 70 -17.30 5.39 8.74
C LYS A 70 -15.84 4.95 8.98
N GLU A 71 -15.56 3.66 9.11
CA GLU A 71 -14.21 3.13 9.34
C GLU A 71 -13.35 3.24 8.08
N ILE A 72 -13.90 2.97 6.89
CA ILE A 72 -13.23 3.29 5.60
C ILE A 72 -12.98 4.78 5.46
N ARG A 73 -13.94 5.63 5.83
CA ARG A 73 -13.73 7.07 5.74
C ARG A 73 -12.69 7.58 6.73
N LYS A 74 -12.55 6.93 7.89
CA LYS A 74 -11.63 7.33 8.96
C LYS A 74 -10.21 6.78 8.74
N HIS A 75 -10.11 5.52 8.33
CA HIS A 75 -8.84 4.79 8.22
C HIS A 75 -8.46 4.46 6.77
N GLY A 76 -9.27 4.81 5.77
CA GLY A 76 -8.95 4.59 4.36
C GLY A 76 -7.74 5.38 3.88
N LEU A 77 -7.51 6.58 4.44
CA LEU A 77 -6.30 7.35 4.17
C LEU A 77 -5.04 6.68 4.76
N GLU A 78 -5.14 6.14 5.97
CA GLU A 78 -4.03 5.39 6.60
C GLU A 78 -3.72 4.11 5.82
N LEU A 79 -4.75 3.40 5.35
CA LEU A 79 -4.60 2.24 4.48
C LEU A 79 -3.96 2.61 3.13
N PHE A 80 -4.31 3.77 2.57
CA PHE A 80 -3.71 4.27 1.34
C PHE A 80 -2.22 4.58 1.52
N PHE A 81 -1.86 5.26 2.61
CA PHE A 81 -0.47 5.53 2.93
C PHE A 81 0.33 4.26 3.26
N SER A 82 -0.27 3.26 3.90
CA SER A 82 0.42 2.00 4.18
C SER A 82 0.73 1.21 2.91
N ILE A 83 -0.20 1.17 1.95
CA ILE A 83 0.01 0.56 0.63
C ILE A 83 1.06 1.36 -0.15
N LEU A 84 0.95 2.69 -0.16
CA LEU A 84 1.93 3.55 -0.83
C LEU A 84 3.34 3.37 -0.25
N PHE A 85 3.47 3.31 1.08
CA PHE A 85 4.73 3.08 1.77
C PHE A 85 5.30 1.68 1.49
N LEU A 86 4.43 0.66 1.41
CA LEU A 86 4.82 -0.70 1.02
C LEU A 86 5.33 -0.75 -0.42
N VAL A 87 4.68 -0.03 -1.35
CA VAL A 87 5.11 0.05 -2.76
C VAL A 87 6.43 0.81 -2.88
N ILE A 88 6.58 1.93 -2.18
CA ILE A 88 7.85 2.67 -2.10
C ILE A 88 8.95 1.74 -1.57
N ALA A 89 8.73 1.06 -0.45
CA ALA A 89 9.67 0.09 0.10
C ALA A 89 9.97 -1.07 -0.86
N ALA A 90 8.98 -1.56 -1.61
CA ALA A 90 9.13 -2.62 -2.61
C ALA A 90 9.96 -2.17 -3.83
N LEU A 91 9.82 -0.91 -4.25
CA LEU A 91 10.58 -0.30 -5.35
C LEU A 91 11.99 0.14 -4.91
N ASP A 92 12.16 0.53 -3.65
CA ASP A 92 13.42 0.89 -3.00
C ASP A 92 14.29 -0.34 -2.62
N PHE A 93 13.91 -1.56 -3.01
CA PHE A 93 14.77 -2.76 -2.96
C PHE A 93 15.98 -2.68 -3.94
N HIS A 94 16.46 -1.50 -4.30
CA HIS A 94 17.84 -1.31 -4.72
C HIS A 94 18.69 -0.94 -3.49
N PRO A 95 19.46 -1.89 -2.93
CA PRO A 95 20.16 -1.65 -1.68
C PRO A 95 21.38 -0.79 -1.95
N ASP A 96 21.26 0.53 -1.78
CA ASP A 96 22.45 1.37 -1.56
C ASP A 96 22.75 1.49 -0.06
N MET A 97 22.93 0.32 0.57
CA MET A 97 23.60 0.17 1.87
C MET A 97 25.12 0.34 1.72
N ARG A 98 25.60 1.43 1.11
CA ARG A 98 27.05 1.63 0.95
C ARG A 98 27.64 2.97 1.36
N GLN A 99 26.93 3.88 2.02
CA GLN A 99 27.62 5.11 2.45
C GLN A 99 26.98 5.89 3.60
N CYS A 100 26.79 5.27 4.77
CA CYS A 100 26.72 6.03 6.03
C CYS A 100 27.26 5.24 7.24
N SER A 101 28.10 4.23 7.00
CA SER A 101 29.02 3.75 8.03
C SER A 101 30.26 4.66 7.98
N ARG A 102 30.50 5.41 9.07
CA ARG A 102 31.59 6.40 9.30
C ARG A 102 31.31 7.86 8.92
N ALA A 103 30.34 8.48 9.59
CA ALA A 103 30.57 9.83 10.10
C ALA A 103 31.58 9.74 11.26
N LYS A 104 32.87 9.50 10.94
CA LYS A 104 33.96 9.81 11.87
C LYS A 104 34.08 11.33 11.89
N THR A 105 33.24 12.01 12.68
CA THR A 105 33.49 13.40 13.05
C THR A 105 34.76 13.40 13.89
N ARG A 106 35.86 13.64 13.18
CA ARG A 106 37.22 13.81 13.68
C ARG A 106 37.18 14.75 14.88
N THR A 107 37.49 14.24 16.05
CA THR A 107 37.67 15.02 17.27
C THR A 107 38.76 16.06 17.01
N THR A 108 38.40 17.32 16.85
CA THR A 108 39.32 18.44 17.03
C THR A 108 39.41 18.68 18.53
N GLN A 109 40.28 17.93 19.21
CA GLN A 109 40.73 18.34 20.55
C GLN A 109 41.49 19.66 20.37
N VAL A 110 40.90 20.74 20.86
CA VAL A 110 41.57 22.03 20.98
C VAL A 110 42.58 21.89 22.11
N SER A 111 43.83 21.60 21.77
CA SER A 111 44.97 21.77 22.67
C SER A 111 45.10 23.27 22.95
N ARG A 112 44.66 23.72 24.13
CA ARG A 112 44.95 25.06 24.63
C ARG A 112 46.45 25.15 24.89
N THR A 113 47.19 25.73 23.95
CA THR A 113 48.60 26.09 24.13
C THR A 113 48.71 27.06 25.31
N ARG A 114 49.46 26.64 26.33
CA ARG A 114 49.82 27.43 27.51
C ARG A 114 50.54 28.70 27.03
N ARG A 115 49.93 29.86 27.28
CA ARG A 115 50.50 31.18 26.99
C ARG A 115 51.67 31.42 27.96
N THR A 116 52.90 31.15 27.53
CA THR A 116 54.11 31.66 28.18
C THR A 116 54.14 33.16 27.95
N LYS A 117 53.92 33.94 29.02
CA LYS A 117 54.20 35.37 29.05
C LYS A 117 55.64 35.52 29.48
N THR A 118 56.52 35.65 28.50
CA THR A 118 57.90 36.12 28.66
C THR A 118 57.83 37.64 28.76
N ASP A 119 58.13 38.16 29.94
CA ASP A 119 58.41 39.56 30.26
C ASP A 119 59.08 39.45 31.64
N SER A 120 60.34 39.81 31.85
CA SER A 120 60.95 41.07 31.50
C SER A 120 62.48 41.00 31.62
N ASP A 121 63.12 41.82 30.79
CA ASP A 121 64.56 42.10 30.76
C ASP A 121 65.09 42.65 32.09
N TYR A 122 66.13 41.99 32.63
CA TYR A 122 67.20 42.64 33.40
C TYR A 122 68.48 41.82 33.27
N GLU A 123 69.11 41.89 32.09
CA GLU A 123 70.55 42.13 32.02
C GLU A 123 70.75 43.62 32.38
N LEU A 124 71.73 44.08 33.13
CA LEU A 124 73.15 43.74 33.15
C LEU A 124 73.76 44.43 34.39
N TYR A 125 74.81 43.83 34.93
CA TYR A 125 75.81 44.40 35.85
C TYR A 125 75.91 45.94 35.87
N SER A 126 75.77 46.54 37.06
CA SER A 126 76.82 47.38 37.66
C SER A 126 76.62 47.58 39.16
#